data_AF-A0A6G1J2G5-F1
#
_entry.id   AF-A0A6G1J2G5-F1
#
_cell.length_a   1.000
_cell.length_b   1.000
_cell.length_c   1.000
_cell.angle_alpha   90.00
_cell.angle_beta   90.00
_cell.angle_gamma   90.00
#
_symmetry.space_group_name_H-M   'P 1'
#
loop_
_entity.id
_entity.type
_entity.pdbx_description
1 polymer ?
#
loop_
_entity_poly.entity_id
_entity_poly.type
_entity_poly.pdbx_seq_one_letter_code
_entity_poly.pdbx_strand_id
1 'polypeptide(L)'
;MSSLQISNPELRLATAALAALAAILPAYYYLRGSKRQEDTPHVKTFHKYLAAYSTLRPAALGANASSTFAHNILPLASRLPSRPLSSFQQHAVMIFSLFKSFSMIPQSNSEGEAVHFSKETNTVVAHCKMGGTVNGEDKKGKQLVEAGYREWWTECVLFVRMSEDGRMVEEVSEFVDSKKAEELQIRLSGVLSG
;
A
#
# COMPACT_ATOMS: atom_id res chain seq x y z
N MET A 1 20.29 -5.92 -60.08
CA MET A 1 19.14 -5.33 -59.36
C MET A 1 17.93 -6.19 -59.67
N SER A 2 17.47 -7.01 -58.73
CA SER A 2 16.30 -7.89 -58.96
C SER A 2 15.01 -7.07 -58.80
N SER A 3 14.24 -6.91 -59.88
CA SER A 3 12.91 -6.30 -59.80
C SER A 3 11.95 -7.29 -59.16
N LEU A 4 11.44 -6.97 -57.97
CA LEU A 4 10.33 -7.70 -57.37
C LEU A 4 9.07 -7.44 -58.21
N GLN A 5 8.67 -8.40 -59.04
CA GLN A 5 7.37 -8.39 -59.71
C GLN A 5 6.33 -8.98 -58.76
N ILE A 6 5.62 -8.11 -58.04
CA ILE A 6 4.49 -8.51 -57.19
C ILE A 6 3.27 -8.66 -58.10
N SER A 7 2.64 -9.82 -58.06
CA SER A 7 1.44 -10.12 -58.84
C SER A 7 0.17 -9.56 -58.18
N ASN A 8 -0.85 -9.21 -58.99
CA ASN A 8 -2.14 -8.74 -58.50
C ASN A 8 -2.80 -9.61 -57.39
N PRO A 9 -2.77 -10.96 -57.43
CA PRO A 9 -3.31 -11.78 -56.35
C PRO A 9 -2.51 -11.65 -55.05
N GLU A 10 -1.18 -11.53 -55.12
CA GLU A 10 -0.33 -11.26 -53.94
C GLU A 10 -0.66 -9.90 -53.33
N LEU A 11 -0.92 -8.89 -54.17
CA LEU A 11 -1.31 -7.55 -53.75
C LEU A 11 -2.67 -7.55 -53.03
N ARG A 12 -3.65 -8.30 -53.55
CA ARG A 12 -4.96 -8.49 -52.92
C ARG A 12 -4.87 -9.25 -51.60
N LEU A 13 -4.06 -10.30 -51.55
CA LEU A 13 -3.83 -11.08 -50.32
C LEU A 13 -3.15 -10.21 -49.25
N ALA A 14 -2.12 -9.46 -49.62
CA ALA A 14 -1.44 -8.53 -48.72
C ALA A 14 -2.38 -7.44 -48.20
N THR A 15 -3.24 -6.89 -49.06
CA THR A 15 -4.22 -5.86 -48.67
C THR A 15 -5.28 -6.43 -47.73
N ALA A 16 -5.77 -7.65 -48.01
CA ALA A 16 -6.71 -8.34 -47.14
C ALA A 16 -6.09 -8.68 -45.77
N ALA A 17 -4.84 -9.15 -45.75
CA ALA A 17 -4.11 -9.42 -44.52
C ALA A 17 -3.88 -8.15 -43.69
N LEU A 18 -3.51 -7.04 -44.34
CA LEU A 18 -3.30 -5.77 -43.66
C LEU A 18 -4.61 -5.20 -43.11
N ALA A 19 -5.70 -5.29 -43.87
CA ALA A 19 -7.03 -4.89 -43.42
C ALA A 19 -7.53 -5.75 -42.25
N ALA A 20 -7.28 -7.06 -42.28
CA ALA A 20 -7.60 -7.97 -41.18
C ALA A 20 -6.78 -7.62 -39.92
N LEU A 21 -5.47 -7.38 -40.04
CA LEU A 21 -4.64 -6.96 -38.91
C LEU A 21 -5.07 -5.60 -38.35
N ALA A 22 -5.41 -4.64 -39.21
CA ALA A 22 -5.89 -3.32 -38.82
C ALA A 22 -7.23 -3.38 -38.06
N ALA A 23 -8.06 -4.39 -38.31
CA ALA A 23 -9.30 -4.63 -37.56
C ALA A 23 -9.06 -5.44 -36.28
N ILE A 24 -8.22 -6.47 -36.33
CA ILE A 24 -7.98 -7.40 -35.22
C ILE A 24 -7.16 -6.75 -34.10
N LEU A 25 -6.16 -5.93 -34.41
CA LEU A 25 -5.29 -5.34 -33.38
C LEU A 25 -6.05 -4.40 -32.43
N PRO A 26 -6.87 -3.44 -32.91
CA PRO A 26 -7.70 -2.61 -32.03
C PRO A 26 -8.75 -3.45 -31.31
N ALA A 27 -9.42 -4.38 -32.00
CA ALA A 27 -10.41 -5.24 -31.38
C ALA A 27 -9.80 -6.07 -30.24
N TYR A 28 -8.62 -6.67 -30.46
CA TYR A 28 -7.88 -7.38 -29.42
C TYR A 28 -7.45 -6.45 -28.29
N TYR A 29 -7.00 -5.23 -28.58
CA TYR A 29 -6.65 -4.24 -27.56
C TYR A 29 -7.84 -3.86 -26.67
N TYR A 30 -9.02 -3.62 -27.25
CA TYR A 30 -10.24 -3.26 -26.51
C TYR A 30 -10.92 -4.47 -25.84
N LEU A 31 -10.85 -5.66 -26.44
CA LEU A 31 -11.46 -6.89 -25.92
C LEU A 31 -10.56 -7.62 -24.92
N ARG A 32 -9.26 -7.33 -24.89
CA ARG A 32 -8.35 -7.80 -23.85
C ARG A 32 -8.73 -7.07 -22.56
N GLY A 33 -9.76 -7.58 -21.90
CA GLY A 33 -10.25 -7.07 -20.63
C GLY A 33 -9.06 -6.84 -19.71
N SER A 34 -8.91 -5.61 -19.26
CA SER A 34 -8.00 -5.29 -18.17
C SER A 34 -8.37 -6.22 -17.01
N LYS A 35 -7.44 -7.08 -16.58
CA LYS A 35 -7.63 -7.83 -15.33
C LYS A 35 -8.00 -6.81 -14.25
N ARG A 36 -9.06 -7.07 -13.49
CA ARG A 36 -9.42 -6.23 -12.36
C ARG A 36 -8.19 -6.05 -11.49
N GLN A 37 -7.95 -4.81 -11.07
CA GLN A 37 -6.75 -4.46 -10.32
C GLN A 37 -6.58 -5.33 -9.06
N GLU A 38 -7.70 -5.69 -8.44
CA GLU A 38 -7.81 -6.58 -7.26
C GLU A 38 -7.19 -7.97 -7.48
N ASP A 39 -7.13 -8.45 -8.72
CA ASP A 39 -6.60 -9.79 -9.03
C ASP A 39 -5.08 -9.82 -9.16
N THR A 40 -4.42 -8.66 -9.16
CA THR A 40 -2.98 -8.55 -9.32
C THR A 40 -2.23 -9.09 -8.09
N PRO A 41 -1.03 -9.67 -8.27
CA PRO A 41 -0.18 -10.06 -7.14
C PRO A 41 0.10 -8.90 -6.18
N HIS A 42 0.26 -7.69 -6.73
CA HIS A 42 0.50 -6.45 -6.01
C HIS A 42 -0.58 -6.17 -4.96
N VAL A 43 -1.85 -6.11 -5.37
CA VAL A 43 -2.97 -5.84 -4.46
C VAL A 43 -3.15 -6.99 -3.46
N LYS A 44 -2.94 -8.24 -3.88
CA LYS A 44 -3.01 -9.41 -2.96
C LYS A 44 -1.93 -9.37 -1.88
N THR A 45 -0.70 -9.03 -2.23
CA THR A 45 0.39 -8.87 -1.27
C THR A 45 0.16 -7.67 -0.37
N PHE A 46 -0.36 -6.56 -0.92
CA PHE A 46 -0.75 -5.40 -0.13
C PHE A 46 -1.84 -5.73 0.90
N HIS A 47 -2.88 -6.50 0.54
CA HIS A 47 -3.89 -6.95 1.50
C HIS A 47 -3.30 -7.85 2.60
N LYS A 48 -2.35 -8.72 2.27
CA LYS A 48 -1.62 -9.51 3.28
C LYS A 48 -0.81 -8.60 4.21
N TYR A 49 -0.15 -7.59 3.66
CA TYR A 49 0.59 -6.59 4.43
C TYR A 49 -0.34 -5.83 5.40
N LEU A 50 -1.50 -5.35 4.94
CA LEU A 50 -2.49 -4.71 5.82
C LEU A 50 -3.01 -5.64 6.91
N ALA A 51 -3.32 -6.89 6.55
CA ALA A 51 -3.76 -7.90 7.51
C ALA A 51 -2.69 -8.22 8.56
N ALA A 52 -1.40 -8.04 8.26
CA ALA A 52 -0.34 -8.27 9.24
C ALA A 52 -0.41 -7.30 10.44
N TYR A 53 -0.95 -6.08 10.26
CA TYR A 53 -1.12 -5.12 11.37
C TYR A 53 -2.05 -5.66 12.47
N SER A 54 -3.07 -6.46 12.12
CA SER A 54 -3.99 -7.02 13.12
C SER A 54 -3.43 -8.17 13.93
N THR A 55 -2.28 -8.70 13.52
CA THR A 55 -1.58 -9.74 14.29
C THR A 55 -0.87 -9.19 15.52
N LEU A 56 -0.68 -7.87 15.61
CA LEU A 56 0.15 -7.19 16.63
C LEU A 56 1.58 -7.76 16.72
N ARG A 57 2.08 -8.40 15.65
CA ARG A 57 3.42 -8.98 15.58
C ARG A 57 4.28 -8.19 14.59
N PRO A 58 5.31 -7.46 15.04
CA PRO A 58 6.18 -6.70 14.15
C PRO A 58 6.86 -7.56 13.07
N ALA A 59 7.20 -8.81 13.39
CA ALA A 59 7.76 -9.76 12.43
C ALA A 59 6.81 -10.02 11.24
N ALA A 60 5.49 -10.02 11.46
CA ALA A 60 4.51 -10.25 10.40
C ALA A 60 4.50 -9.12 9.37
N LEU A 61 4.78 -7.88 9.77
CA LEU A 61 4.92 -6.74 8.86
C LEU A 61 6.11 -6.90 7.90
N GLY A 62 7.11 -7.70 8.27
CA GLY A 62 8.29 -7.98 7.45
C GLY A 62 8.17 -9.24 6.59
N ALA A 63 7.07 -10.01 6.67
CA ALA A 63 6.96 -11.31 6.01
C ALA A 63 7.09 -11.24 4.48
N ASN A 64 6.69 -10.11 3.89
CA ASN A 64 6.81 -9.83 2.46
C ASN A 64 7.75 -8.65 2.18
N ALA A 65 8.57 -8.21 3.13
CA ALA A 65 9.49 -7.09 2.92
C ALA A 65 10.73 -7.54 2.12
N SER A 66 11.14 -6.74 1.14
CA SER A 66 12.37 -6.97 0.38
C SER A 66 13.62 -6.75 1.24
N SER A 67 14.78 -7.20 0.76
CA SER A 67 16.07 -6.94 1.41
C SER A 67 16.46 -5.45 1.41
N THR A 68 15.89 -4.66 0.51
CA THR A 68 16.12 -3.22 0.36
C THR A 68 14.98 -2.39 0.94
N PHE A 69 14.17 -2.97 1.83
CA PHE A 69 13.00 -2.30 2.39
C PHE A 69 13.32 -0.96 3.03
N ALA A 70 12.54 0.06 2.69
CA ALA A 70 12.61 1.40 3.29
C ALA A 70 11.22 1.87 3.76
N HIS A 71 11.17 2.51 4.92
CA HIS A 71 9.96 3.12 5.46
C HIS A 71 10.14 4.63 5.66
N ASN A 72 9.24 5.42 5.07
CA ASN A 72 9.30 6.87 5.02
C ASN A 72 8.01 7.47 5.61
N ILE A 73 8.14 8.57 6.36
CA ILE A 73 6.99 9.33 6.87
C ILE A 73 6.90 10.65 6.11
N LEU A 74 5.70 10.97 5.64
CA LEU A 74 5.37 12.18 4.91
C LEU A 74 4.54 13.14 5.79
N PRO A 75 4.57 14.45 5.50
CA PRO A 75 5.32 15.12 4.43
C PRO A 75 6.83 15.13 4.70
N LEU A 76 7.65 15.14 3.63
CA LEU A 76 9.12 15.21 3.69
C LEU A 76 9.64 16.40 4.53
N ALA A 77 8.82 17.45 4.69
CA ALA A 77 9.08 18.58 5.56
C ALA A 77 9.27 18.19 7.04
N SER A 78 8.78 17.02 7.46
CA SER A 78 8.99 16.45 8.81
C SER A 78 10.45 16.05 9.08
N ARG A 79 11.31 15.98 8.05
CA ARG A 79 12.74 15.61 8.12
C ARG A 79 13.01 14.30 8.87
N LEU A 80 12.01 13.43 8.97
CA LEU A 80 12.18 12.13 9.61
C LEU A 80 13.03 11.23 8.70
N PRO A 81 14.10 10.60 9.23
CA PRO A 81 14.95 9.75 8.42
C PRO A 81 14.19 8.51 7.95
N SER A 82 14.54 8.04 6.76
CA SER A 82 14.08 6.74 6.26
C SER A 82 14.51 5.64 7.24
N ARG A 83 13.59 4.71 7.52
CA ARG A 83 13.81 3.61 8.46
C ARG A 83 14.02 2.30 7.70
N PRO A 84 15.09 1.54 7.96
CA PRO A 84 15.18 0.17 7.48
C PRO A 84 14.16 -0.72 8.20
N LEU A 85 13.94 -1.94 7.68
CA LEU A 85 12.95 -2.88 8.18
C LEU A 85 13.07 -3.13 9.70
N SER A 86 14.29 -3.31 10.20
CA SER A 86 14.53 -3.57 11.63
C SER A 86 14.07 -2.42 12.52
N SER A 87 14.39 -1.17 12.14
CA SER A 87 13.95 0.03 12.86
C SER A 87 12.45 0.26 12.75
N PHE A 88 11.84 -0.06 11.59
CA PHE A 88 10.39 -0.04 11.42
C PHE A 88 9.70 -1.05 12.34
N GLN A 89 10.20 -2.29 12.40
CA GLN A 89 9.67 -3.33 13.30
C GLN A 89 9.83 -2.96 14.77
N GLN A 90 10.97 -2.40 15.18
CA GLN A 90 11.18 -1.89 16.54
C GLN A 90 10.18 -0.79 16.89
N HIS A 91 9.90 0.12 15.96
CA HIS A 91 8.87 1.12 16.16
C HIS A 91 7.48 0.49 16.30
N ALA A 92 7.16 -0.50 15.46
CA ALA A 92 5.89 -1.23 15.54
C ALA A 92 5.71 -1.95 16.88
N VAL A 93 6.78 -2.46 17.52
CA VAL A 93 6.72 -3.01 18.90
C VAL A 93 6.08 -1.99 19.86
N MET A 94 6.58 -0.75 19.83
CA MET A 94 6.11 0.29 20.75
C MET A 94 4.67 0.70 20.48
N ILE A 95 4.25 0.74 19.22
CA ILE A 95 2.87 1.05 18.87
C ILE A 95 1.96 -0.11 19.27
N PHE A 96 2.29 -1.34 18.87
CA PHE A 96 1.46 -2.51 19.15
C PHE A 96 1.29 -2.81 20.64
N SER A 97 2.25 -2.45 21.50
CA SER A 97 2.08 -2.62 22.95
C SER A 97 0.93 -1.77 23.53
N LEU A 98 0.57 -0.66 22.86
CA LEU A 98 -0.52 0.22 23.28
C LEU A 98 -1.91 -0.37 23.00
N PHE A 99 -1.99 -1.42 22.20
CA PHE A 99 -3.25 -1.91 21.64
C PHE A 99 -3.51 -3.37 22.01
N LYS A 100 -4.74 -3.65 22.43
CA LYS A 100 -5.26 -5.01 22.58
C LYS A 100 -5.71 -5.56 21.22
N SER A 101 -6.19 -4.68 20.36
CA SER A 101 -6.49 -4.95 18.96
C SER A 101 -6.03 -3.75 18.14
N PHE A 102 -5.48 -4.00 16.96
CA PHE A 102 -5.09 -2.96 16.03
C PHE A 102 -5.50 -3.40 14.63
N SER A 103 -5.83 -2.46 13.75
CA SER A 103 -6.21 -2.75 12.38
C SER A 103 -5.90 -1.55 11.50
N MET A 104 -5.61 -1.84 10.23
CA MET A 104 -5.46 -0.85 9.19
C MET A 104 -6.45 -1.19 8.08
N ILE A 105 -7.42 -0.31 7.88
CA ILE A 105 -8.64 -0.59 7.13
C ILE A 105 -8.76 0.42 5.98
N PRO A 106 -8.60 -0.02 4.72
CA PRO A 106 -8.84 0.83 3.55
C PRO A 106 -10.24 1.43 3.59
N GLN A 107 -10.34 2.73 3.33
CA GLN A 107 -11.59 3.47 3.24
C GLN A 107 -11.97 3.61 1.77
N SER A 108 -13.17 3.15 1.39
CA SER A 108 -13.68 3.32 0.03
C SER A 108 -13.87 4.79 -0.31
N ASN A 109 -13.53 5.16 -1.54
CA ASN A 109 -13.88 6.46 -2.11
C ASN A 109 -15.35 6.49 -2.57
N SER A 110 -15.80 7.61 -3.13
CA SER A 110 -17.14 7.79 -3.69
C SER A 110 -17.51 6.82 -4.81
N GLU A 111 -16.51 6.17 -5.43
CA GLU A 111 -16.65 5.19 -6.51
C GLU A 111 -16.62 3.74 -5.98
N GLY A 112 -16.48 3.56 -4.66
CA GLY A 112 -16.43 2.25 -4.00
C GLY A 112 -15.04 1.62 -3.96
N GLU A 113 -14.03 2.22 -4.61
CA GLU A 113 -12.65 1.71 -4.63
C GLU A 113 -11.89 2.18 -3.38
N ALA A 114 -11.29 1.24 -2.65
CA ALA A 114 -10.51 1.53 -1.44
C ALA A 114 -8.99 1.45 -1.64
N VAL A 115 -8.55 0.80 -2.73
CA VAL A 115 -7.14 0.50 -3.01
C VAL A 115 -6.86 0.71 -4.50
N HIS A 116 -5.86 1.52 -4.82
CA HIS A 116 -5.43 1.81 -6.18
C HIS A 116 -4.02 1.24 -6.44
N PHE A 117 -3.74 0.75 -7.64
CA PHE A 117 -2.42 0.22 -8.03
C PHE A 117 -2.00 0.84 -9.37
N SER A 118 -0.93 1.61 -9.32
CA SER A 118 -0.28 2.17 -10.50
C SER A 118 0.80 1.21 -11.00
N LYS A 119 0.66 0.77 -12.25
CA LYS A 119 1.63 -0.11 -12.93
C LYS A 119 2.89 0.65 -13.31
N GLU A 120 2.78 1.95 -13.55
CA GLU A 120 3.87 2.83 -13.97
C GLU A 120 4.92 2.98 -12.87
N THR A 121 4.48 2.92 -11.62
CA THR A 121 5.31 3.13 -10.43
C THR A 121 5.41 1.89 -9.53
N ASN A 122 4.77 0.79 -9.93
CA ASN A 122 4.58 -0.42 -9.12
C ASN A 122 4.11 -0.11 -7.68
N THR A 123 3.24 0.89 -7.52
CA THR A 123 2.84 1.40 -6.21
C THR A 123 1.37 1.16 -5.96
N VAL A 124 1.07 0.56 -4.80
CA VAL A 124 -0.29 0.42 -4.27
C VAL A 124 -0.56 1.56 -3.30
N VAL A 125 -1.65 2.28 -3.51
CA VAL A 125 -2.06 3.45 -2.72
C VAL A 125 -3.40 3.15 -2.05
N ALA A 126 -3.50 3.46 -0.76
CA ALA A 126 -4.76 3.32 -0.03
C ALA A 126 -4.89 4.39 1.05
N HIS A 127 -6.07 5.01 1.12
CA HIS A 127 -6.47 5.79 2.29
C HIS A 127 -6.98 4.81 3.36
N CYS A 128 -6.34 4.79 4.52
CA CYS A 128 -6.62 3.84 5.57
C CYS A 128 -7.01 4.53 6.87
N LYS A 129 -8.05 4.01 7.51
CA LYS A 129 -8.28 4.22 8.95
C LYS A 129 -7.40 3.23 9.70
N MET A 130 -6.62 3.69 10.67
CA MET A 130 -5.71 2.86 11.46
C MET A 130 -5.91 3.06 12.96
N GLY A 131 -5.88 1.98 13.74
CA GLY A 131 -6.13 2.04 15.17
C GLY A 131 -6.81 0.80 15.72
N GLY A 132 -7.35 0.91 16.94
CA GLY A 132 -8.09 -0.16 17.57
C GLY A 132 -8.27 0.04 19.08
N THR A 133 -8.56 -1.05 19.78
CA THR A 133 -8.82 -1.04 21.23
C THR A 133 -7.51 -0.90 22.00
N VAL A 134 -7.47 0.04 22.93
CA VAL A 134 -6.30 0.31 23.77
C VAL A 134 -6.08 -0.84 24.77
N ASN A 135 -4.81 -1.19 25.00
CA ASN A 135 -4.40 -2.18 25.98
C ASN A 135 -4.31 -1.58 27.39
N GLY A 136 -5.35 -1.74 28.20
CA GLY A 136 -5.36 -1.26 29.59
C GLY A 136 -4.40 -2.00 30.55
N GLU A 137 -3.77 -3.10 30.12
CA GLU A 137 -2.82 -3.86 30.94
C GLU A 137 -1.38 -3.34 30.82
N ASP A 138 -1.05 -2.69 29.71
CA ASP A 138 0.24 -2.03 29.52
C ASP A 138 0.30 -0.68 30.25
N LYS A 139 1.47 -0.27 30.74
CA LYS A 139 1.62 0.99 31.49
C LYS A 139 1.14 2.21 30.68
N LYS A 140 1.48 2.28 29.39
CA LYS A 140 1.10 3.40 28.53
C LYS A 140 -0.35 3.30 28.07
N GLY A 141 -0.83 2.10 27.77
CA GLY A 141 -2.23 1.91 27.42
C GLY A 141 -3.19 2.15 28.61
N LYS A 142 -2.77 1.81 29.84
CA LYS A 142 -3.51 2.16 31.07
C LYS A 142 -3.71 3.66 31.23
N GLN A 143 -2.68 4.47 30.95
CA GLN A 143 -2.78 5.94 30.99
C GLN A 143 -3.85 6.46 30.04
N LEU A 144 -3.92 5.91 28.83
CA LEU A 144 -4.95 6.27 27.85
C LEU A 144 -6.34 5.87 28.36
N VAL A 145 -6.50 4.67 28.94
CA VAL A 145 -7.78 4.21 29.50
C VAL A 145 -8.23 5.09 30.68
N GLU A 146 -7.32 5.48 31.57
CA GLU A 146 -7.59 6.39 32.71
C GLU A 146 -7.99 7.80 32.23
N ALA A 147 -7.43 8.25 31.12
CA ALA A 147 -7.83 9.49 30.43
C ALA A 147 -9.15 9.35 29.63
N GLY A 148 -9.81 8.19 29.68
CA GLY A 148 -11.11 7.94 29.04
C GLY A 148 -11.03 7.33 27.62
N TYR A 149 -9.83 7.07 27.11
CA TYR A 149 -9.61 6.54 25.76
C TYR A 149 -9.54 5.01 25.76
N ARG A 150 -10.68 4.36 25.49
CA ARG A 150 -10.75 2.89 25.33
C ARG A 150 -10.37 2.43 23.93
N GLU A 151 -10.48 3.31 22.95
CA GLU A 151 -10.05 3.10 21.58
C GLU A 151 -9.26 4.31 21.09
N TRP A 152 -8.36 4.06 20.15
CA TRP A 152 -7.63 5.09 19.45
C TRP A 152 -7.67 4.83 17.95
N TRP A 153 -8.12 5.82 17.18
CA TRP A 153 -8.23 5.77 15.74
C TRP A 153 -7.64 7.03 15.11
N THR A 154 -6.93 6.85 14.00
CA THR A 154 -6.40 7.91 13.13
C THR A 154 -6.49 7.47 11.68
N GLU A 155 -6.04 8.31 10.77
CA GLU A 155 -6.08 8.08 9.33
C GLU A 155 -4.69 8.29 8.73
N CYS A 156 -4.39 7.54 7.69
CA CYS A 156 -3.19 7.72 6.90
C CYS A 156 -3.43 7.39 5.42
N VAL A 157 -2.62 7.96 4.55
CA VAL A 157 -2.50 7.52 3.16
C VAL A 157 -1.21 6.71 3.05
N LEU A 158 -1.35 5.44 2.66
CA LEU A 158 -0.23 4.58 2.37
C LEU A 158 0.13 4.63 0.90
N PHE A 159 1.43 4.69 0.63
CA PHE A 159 2.04 4.47 -0.68
C PHE A 159 3.02 3.31 -0.52
N VAL A 160 2.66 2.14 -1.04
CA VAL A 160 3.44 0.91 -0.91
C VAL A 160 4.01 0.53 -2.26
N ARG A 161 5.31 0.76 -2.43
CA ARG A 161 6.03 0.36 -3.64
C ARG A 161 6.37 -1.12 -3.53
N MET A 162 5.97 -1.85 -4.57
CA MET A 162 6.12 -3.30 -4.66
C MET A 162 7.27 -3.63 -5.61
N SER A 163 7.79 -4.85 -5.49
CA SER A 163 8.62 -5.45 -6.53
C SER A 163 7.83 -5.60 -7.84
N GLU A 164 8.54 -5.69 -8.98
CA GLU A 164 7.93 -5.81 -10.31
C GLU A 164 6.98 -7.02 -10.44
N ASP A 165 7.27 -8.11 -9.73
CA ASP A 165 6.41 -9.30 -9.68
C ASP A 165 5.24 -9.22 -8.69
N GLY A 166 5.17 -8.12 -7.91
CA GLY A 166 4.15 -7.83 -6.91
C GLY A 166 4.19 -8.72 -5.67
N ARG A 167 5.28 -9.45 -5.41
CA ARG A 167 5.38 -10.40 -4.28
C ARG A 167 6.02 -9.82 -3.03
N MET A 168 6.78 -8.75 -3.18
CA MET A 168 7.55 -8.13 -2.11
C MET A 168 7.22 -6.64 -1.99
N VAL A 169 7.31 -6.13 -0.76
CA VAL A 169 7.22 -4.72 -0.41
C VAL A 169 8.63 -4.14 -0.39
N GLU A 170 8.89 -3.17 -1.25
CA GLU A 170 10.18 -2.50 -1.34
C GLU A 170 10.21 -1.20 -0.55
N GLU A 171 9.08 -0.50 -0.49
CA GLU A 171 9.00 0.76 0.24
C GLU A 171 7.61 0.99 0.76
N VAL A 172 7.53 1.57 1.96
CA VAL A 172 6.29 2.05 2.55
C VAL A 172 6.48 3.51 2.88
N SER A 173 5.71 4.36 2.22
CA SER A 173 5.62 5.79 2.55
C SER A 173 4.24 6.06 3.15
N GLU A 174 4.21 6.65 4.35
CA GLU A 174 2.96 6.93 5.06
C GLU A 174 2.76 8.44 5.23
N PHE A 175 1.63 8.96 4.77
CA PHE A 175 1.16 10.31 5.11
C PHE A 175 0.17 10.20 6.25
N VAL A 176 0.58 10.62 7.44
CA VAL A 176 -0.20 10.45 8.68
C VAL A 176 -0.87 11.77 9.08
N ASP A 177 -2.05 11.70 9.69
CA ASP A 177 -2.63 12.86 10.39
C ASP A 177 -1.70 13.30 11.54
N SER A 178 -0.92 14.35 11.27
CA SER A 178 0.07 14.87 12.20
C SER A 178 -0.54 15.39 13.50
N LYS A 179 -1.77 15.92 13.47
CA LYS A 179 -2.45 16.42 14.68
C LYS A 179 -2.83 15.27 15.59
N LYS A 180 -3.32 14.16 15.03
CA LYS A 180 -3.63 12.96 15.81
C LYS A 180 -2.38 12.27 16.34
N ALA A 181 -1.32 12.19 15.54
CA ALA A 181 -0.04 11.66 16.01
C ALA A 181 0.53 12.49 17.17
N GLU A 182 0.45 13.83 17.07
CA GLU A 182 0.86 14.76 18.13
C GLU A 182 -0.03 14.63 19.37
N GLU A 183 -1.36 14.52 19.21
CA GLU A 183 -2.29 14.29 20.33
C GLU A 183 -1.91 13.01 21.09
N LEU A 184 -1.69 11.89 20.37
CA LEU A 184 -1.25 10.64 21.00
C LEU A 184 0.08 10.83 21.74
N GLN A 185 1.04 11.50 21.12
CA GLN A 185 2.33 11.77 21.73
C GLN A 185 2.18 12.60 23.00
N ILE A 186 1.40 13.68 22.99
CA ILE A 186 1.13 14.53 24.15
C ILE A 186 0.45 13.74 25.27
N ARG A 187 -0.52 12.86 24.95
CA ARG A 187 -1.20 12.04 25.95
C ARG A 187 -0.28 11.00 26.58
N LEU A 188 0.68 10.49 25.80
CA LEU A 188 1.70 9.55 26.28
C LEU A 188 2.88 10.25 26.97
N SER A 189 3.17 11.51 26.64
CA SER A 189 4.27 12.31 27.20
C SER A 189 3.85 13.23 28.35
N GLY A 190 2.54 13.46 28.54
CA GLY A 190 1.94 14.26 29.61
C GLY A 190 2.12 13.69 31.03
N VAL A 191 2.98 12.68 31.20
CA VAL A 191 3.40 12.07 32.48
C VAL A 191 4.94 12.04 32.57
N LEU A 192 5.61 13.10 32.10
CA LEU A 192 7.03 13.39 32.41
C LEU A 192 7.25 14.79 33.00
N SER A 193 6.16 15.51 33.33
CA SER A 193 6.17 16.78 34.05
C SER A 193 5.26 16.69 35.28
N GLY A 194 5.53 15.72 36.14
CA GLY A 194 4.95 15.56 37.47
C GLY A 194 5.97 14.91 38.38
#